data_AF-A0A534A6H7-F1
#
_entry.id   AF-A0A534A6H7-F1
#
_cell.length_a   1.000
_cell.length_b   1.000
_cell.length_c   1.000
_cell.angle_alpha   90.00
_cell.angle_beta   90.00
_cell.angle_gamma   90.00
#
_symmetry.space_group_name_H-M   'P 1'
#
loop_
_entity.id
_entity.type
_entity.pdbx_description
1 polymer ?
#
loop_
_entity_poly.entity_id
_entity_poly.type
_entity_poly.pdbx_seq_one_letter_code
_entity_poly.pdbx_strand_id
1 'polypeptide(L)'
;MEPPRGSAGGQEARERSQGLRRRAVERSRHPRAQRTSRFRPRVSEGTSVPRPSAWIVLKFGGTSVSTLANWTNIARVAAARSAGGARVLIVHSAVTGITDRLERLMDAGRGEAQEQELRAVEERHRGLATELGVTLGEEIERELAELREIAAAIPQAGEVSDRTRAHVLAAGELMATHIGVRFLRSRGLEAAWADARTMLRAEERHSASAKASVLSAVCGFVPDAALEERLRGLAPVIVTQGFIASDEDGNTVLLGRGGSDTSAAYLAAKLRAQRLEIWTDVPGMFSANPRATPTARLLRALHYDEAQE
;
A
#
# COMPACT_ATOMS: atom_id res chain seq x y z
N MET A 1 -56.27 -8.46 34.78
CA MET A 1 -56.96 -9.66 35.29
C MET A 1 -55.98 -10.84 35.25
N GLU A 2 -55.19 -10.94 36.31
CA GLU A 2 -54.86 -12.14 37.11
C GLU A 2 -55.83 -13.36 37.01
N PRO A 3 -55.52 -14.56 37.60
CA PRO A 3 -54.25 -15.30 37.74
C PRO A 3 -54.44 -16.86 37.54
N PRO A 4 -53.88 -17.82 38.33
CA PRO A 4 -52.77 -18.72 37.94
C PRO A 4 -52.94 -20.21 38.42
N ARG A 5 -51.83 -20.98 38.51
CA ARG A 5 -51.38 -21.95 39.57
C ARG A 5 -50.38 -22.96 38.94
N GLY A 6 -49.14 -23.18 39.40
CA GLY A 6 -48.69 -23.77 40.69
C GLY A 6 -48.80 -25.31 40.60
N SER A 7 -47.85 -26.19 40.95
CA SER A 7 -46.71 -26.17 41.89
C SER A 7 -45.93 -27.52 41.85
N ALA A 8 -44.65 -27.50 42.24
CA ALA A 8 -43.89 -28.49 43.08
C ALA A 8 -43.82 -29.99 42.66
N GLY A 9 -42.78 -30.79 42.93
CA GLY A 9 -41.55 -30.68 43.73
C GLY A 9 -41.02 -32.11 44.07
N GLY A 10 -39.77 -32.22 44.53
CA GLY A 10 -39.21 -33.37 45.30
C GLY A 10 -38.16 -34.24 44.57
N GLN A 11 -36.83 -34.09 44.79
CA GLN A 11 -35.96 -34.64 45.87
C GLN A 11 -35.89 -36.18 45.91
N GLU A 12 -34.78 -36.79 45.48
CA GLU A 12 -33.52 -37.11 46.23
C GLU A 12 -33.54 -38.48 46.94
N ALA A 13 -32.48 -39.27 46.68
CA ALA A 13 -31.64 -40.02 47.63
C ALA A 13 -31.52 -41.56 47.44
N ARG A 14 -30.26 -41.98 47.20
CA ARG A 14 -29.50 -43.12 47.80
C ARG A 14 -30.00 -44.54 47.43
N GLU A 15 -29.18 -45.58 47.19
CA GLU A 15 -27.94 -46.03 47.85
C GLU A 15 -27.40 -47.33 47.18
N ARG A 16 -26.12 -47.68 47.44
CA ARG A 16 -25.41 -49.00 47.33
C ARG A 16 -24.78 -49.37 45.96
N SER A 17 -23.47 -49.46 45.70
CA SER A 17 -22.21 -49.80 46.39
C SER A 17 -21.77 -51.29 46.37
N GLN A 18 -20.48 -51.50 46.03
CA GLN A 18 -19.56 -52.67 46.24
C GLN A 18 -19.36 -53.59 45.02
N GLY A 19 -18.16 -54.03 44.60
CA GLY A 19 -16.78 -53.99 45.17
C GLY A 19 -15.73 -54.23 44.04
N LEU A 20 -14.53 -53.64 44.09
CA LEU A 20 -13.26 -54.10 44.70
C LEU A 20 -12.28 -54.84 43.74
N ARG A 21 -11.18 -54.13 43.41
CA ARG A 21 -9.74 -54.51 43.48
C ARG A 21 -9.03 -55.27 42.33
N ARG A 22 -8.13 -54.49 41.69
CA ARG A 22 -6.64 -54.60 41.59
C ARG A 22 -5.94 -55.64 40.68
N ARG A 23 -4.87 -55.10 40.02
CA ARG A 23 -3.65 -55.70 39.41
C ARG A 23 -3.84 -56.21 37.96
N ALA A 24 -2.89 -56.11 37.03
CA ALA A 24 -1.46 -55.78 37.06
C ALA A 24 -1.02 -55.13 35.72
N VAL A 25 0.16 -54.50 35.78
CA VAL A 25 0.96 -54.01 34.66
C VAL A 25 1.57 -55.19 33.91
N GLU A 26 1.43 -55.23 32.58
CA GLU A 26 2.34 -56.02 31.75
C GLU A 26 2.57 -55.36 30.38
N ARG A 27 3.84 -55.39 29.96
CA ARG A 27 4.42 -54.69 28.83
C ARG A 27 4.12 -55.45 27.53
N SER A 28 3.75 -54.72 26.48
CA SER A 28 3.89 -55.19 25.09
C SER A 28 4.61 -54.12 24.27
N ARG A 29 5.64 -54.58 23.54
CA ARG A 29 6.62 -53.80 22.78
C ARG A 29 6.36 -53.98 21.27
N HIS A 30 6.59 -52.89 20.52
CA HIS A 30 6.89 -52.74 19.06
C HIS A 30 5.72 -52.43 18.09
N PRO A 31 5.96 -51.72 16.94
CA PRO A 31 7.16 -50.99 16.50
C PRO A 31 6.94 -49.54 15.99
N ARG A 32 8.05 -48.80 16.04
CA ARG A 32 8.52 -47.63 15.26
C ARG A 32 7.53 -46.85 14.38
N ALA A 33 7.45 -45.55 14.71
CA ALA A 33 7.02 -44.45 13.86
C ALA A 33 7.63 -44.50 12.45
N GLN A 34 6.76 -44.49 11.45
CA GLN A 34 7.15 -44.21 10.08
C GLN A 34 7.60 -42.74 10.01
N ARG A 35 8.88 -42.54 9.69
CA ARG A 35 9.46 -41.22 9.37
C ARG A 35 8.70 -40.66 8.18
N THR A 36 7.92 -39.61 8.39
CA THR A 36 7.47 -38.75 7.30
C THR A 36 8.72 -38.17 6.64
N SER A 37 8.93 -38.56 5.39
CA SER A 37 9.97 -38.00 4.52
C SER A 37 9.70 -36.49 4.42
N ARG A 38 10.50 -35.69 5.12
CA ARG A 38 10.55 -34.24 4.90
C ARG A 38 11.04 -34.05 3.48
N PHE A 39 10.14 -33.62 2.60
CA PHE A 39 10.48 -33.13 1.28
C PHE A 39 11.41 -31.93 1.46
N ARG A 40 12.72 -32.17 1.38
CA ARG A 40 13.72 -31.11 1.24
C ARG A 40 13.75 -30.76 -0.24
N PRO A 41 13.31 -29.55 -0.66
CA PRO A 41 13.56 -29.13 -2.02
C PRO A 41 15.08 -29.13 -2.23
N ARG A 42 15.54 -29.80 -3.29
CA ARG A 42 16.91 -29.64 -3.78
C ARG A 42 17.04 -28.18 -4.20
N VAL A 43 17.66 -27.36 -3.35
CA VAL A 43 18.20 -26.08 -3.78
C VAL A 43 19.34 -26.42 -4.72
N SER A 44 19.15 -26.17 -6.00
CA SER A 44 20.25 -26.16 -6.96
C SER A 44 21.26 -25.11 -6.50
N GLU A 45 22.42 -25.56 -6.03
CA GLU A 45 23.61 -24.72 -5.88
C GLU A 45 23.92 -24.11 -7.26
N GLY A 46 23.60 -22.82 -7.46
CA GLY A 46 23.85 -22.17 -8.74
C GLY A 46 23.13 -20.86 -9.03
N THR A 47 22.12 -20.44 -8.25
CA THR A 47 21.52 -19.11 -8.44
C THR A 47 22.18 -18.11 -7.49
N SER A 48 23.25 -17.46 -7.96
CA SER A 48 23.80 -16.30 -7.23
C SER A 48 22.68 -15.27 -7.09
N VAL A 49 22.32 -14.90 -5.86
CA VAL A 49 21.43 -13.76 -5.61
C VAL A 49 22.06 -12.57 -6.33
N PRO A 50 21.39 -11.95 -7.32
CA PRO A 50 21.99 -10.85 -8.07
C PRO A 50 22.38 -9.74 -7.09
N ARG A 51 23.59 -9.17 -7.25
CA ARG A 51 24.07 -8.11 -6.37
C ARG A 51 23.08 -6.94 -6.40
N PRO A 52 22.75 -6.36 -5.23
CA PRO A 52 21.86 -5.21 -5.17
C PRO A 52 22.47 -4.03 -5.95
N SER A 53 21.61 -3.29 -6.62
CA SER A 53 21.97 -2.11 -7.42
C SER A 53 22.30 -0.91 -6.52
N ALA A 54 22.52 0.28 -7.10
CA ALA A 54 22.73 1.50 -6.34
C ALA A 54 21.41 2.13 -5.80
N TRP A 55 20.26 1.50 -6.07
CA TRP A 55 18.96 2.08 -5.78
C TRP A 55 18.56 1.95 -4.31
N ILE A 56 17.96 3.02 -3.77
CA ILE A 56 17.20 3.02 -2.53
C ILE A 56 15.81 3.53 -2.86
N VAL A 57 14.79 2.74 -2.51
CA VAL A 57 13.39 3.14 -2.67
C VAL A 57 12.90 3.71 -1.36
N LEU A 58 12.31 4.90 -1.38
CA LEU A 58 11.70 5.56 -0.22
C LEU A 58 10.20 5.66 -0.46
N LYS A 59 9.39 5.08 0.43
CA LYS A 59 7.93 5.24 0.36
C LYS A 59 7.47 6.26 1.39
N PHE A 60 6.68 7.25 0.98
CA PHE A 60 6.00 8.18 1.89
C PHE A 60 4.47 8.04 1.80
N GLY A 61 3.80 7.96 2.96
CA GLY A 61 2.33 7.99 3.03
C GLY A 61 1.76 9.39 2.87
N GLY A 62 0.43 9.51 2.74
CA GLY A 62 -0.22 10.80 2.46
C GLY A 62 0.05 11.88 3.50
N THR A 63 0.12 11.52 4.79
CA THR A 63 0.47 12.45 5.88
C THR A 63 1.89 12.99 5.72
N SER A 64 2.80 12.15 5.24
CA SER A 64 4.21 12.49 5.04
C SER A 64 4.46 13.40 3.83
N VAL A 65 3.48 13.62 2.95
CA VAL A 65 3.64 14.51 1.77
C VAL A 65 2.72 15.73 1.80
N SER A 66 2.14 16.02 2.98
CA SER A 66 1.05 16.99 3.12
C SER A 66 1.46 18.41 3.55
N THR A 67 2.72 18.65 3.91
CA THR A 67 3.16 19.94 4.46
C THR A 67 4.59 20.29 4.03
N LEU A 68 4.95 21.57 4.10
CA LEU A 68 6.30 22.06 3.85
C LEU A 68 7.33 21.46 4.81
N ALA A 69 6.99 21.30 6.09
CA ALA A 69 7.87 20.68 7.06
C ALA A 69 8.24 19.24 6.63
N ASN A 70 7.25 18.48 6.17
CA ASN A 70 7.47 17.11 5.73
C ASN A 70 8.25 17.06 4.42
N TRP A 71 7.93 17.92 3.45
CA TRP A 71 8.70 18.01 2.19
C TRP A 71 10.15 18.46 2.41
N THR A 72 10.39 19.37 3.34
CA THR A 72 11.75 19.75 3.76
C THR A 72 12.53 18.55 4.30
N ASN A 73 11.87 17.70 5.10
CA ASN A 73 12.47 16.46 5.56
C ASN A 73 12.73 15.46 4.41
N ILE A 74 11.78 15.30 3.48
CA ILE A 74 11.95 14.45 2.29
C ILE A 74 13.17 14.89 1.47
N ALA A 75 13.30 16.19 1.19
CA ALA A 75 14.44 16.74 0.46
C ALA A 75 15.76 16.45 1.17
N ARG A 76 15.82 16.63 2.49
CA ARG A 76 17.00 16.32 3.30
C ARG A 76 17.37 14.84 3.24
N VAL A 77 16.38 13.94 3.38
CA VAL A 77 16.60 12.49 3.30
C VAL A 77 17.10 12.09 1.91
N ALA A 78 16.43 12.56 0.85
CA ALA A 78 16.81 12.26 -0.53
C ALA A 78 18.23 12.75 -0.85
N ALA A 79 18.56 13.99 -0.46
CA ALA A 79 19.89 14.56 -0.64
C ALA A 79 20.96 13.75 0.11
N ALA A 80 20.70 13.36 1.36
CA ALA A 80 21.65 12.58 2.15
C ALA A 80 21.91 11.18 1.54
N ARG A 81 20.88 10.52 1.01
CA ARG A 81 21.04 9.23 0.32
C ARG A 81 21.81 9.40 -0.99
N SER A 82 21.48 10.43 -1.77
CA SER A 82 22.13 10.70 -3.04
C SER A 82 23.60 11.08 -2.88
N ALA A 83 23.95 11.91 -1.89
CA ALA A 83 25.34 12.25 -1.54
C ALA A 83 26.17 11.03 -1.11
N GLY A 84 25.51 9.99 -0.57
CA GLY A 84 26.13 8.69 -0.27
C GLY A 84 26.35 7.79 -1.49
N GLY A 85 26.12 8.29 -2.72
CA GLY A 85 26.30 7.54 -3.96
C GLY A 85 25.10 6.67 -4.37
N ALA A 86 23.98 6.74 -3.63
CA ALA A 86 22.78 6.00 -3.99
C ALA A 86 21.96 6.75 -5.05
N ARG A 87 21.23 6.00 -5.87
CA ARG A 87 20.11 6.52 -6.64
C ARG A 87 18.83 6.39 -5.83
N VAL A 88 18.00 7.42 -5.80
CA VAL A 88 16.83 7.49 -4.93
C VAL A 88 15.57 7.44 -5.78
N LEU A 89 14.70 6.47 -5.50
CA LEU A 89 13.34 6.46 -6.03
C LEU A 89 12.36 6.76 -4.89
N ILE A 90 11.72 7.92 -4.96
CA ILE A 90 10.67 8.34 -4.05
C ILE A 90 9.34 7.89 -4.63
N VAL A 91 8.69 6.97 -3.93
CA VAL A 91 7.31 6.53 -4.19
C VAL A 91 6.45 7.20 -3.13
N HIS A 92 5.38 7.89 -3.49
CA HIS A 92 4.51 8.40 -2.45
C HIS A 92 3.04 8.40 -2.85
N SER A 93 2.21 8.37 -1.81
CA SER A 93 0.75 8.44 -1.92
C SER A 93 0.27 9.84 -2.31
N ALA A 94 -1.02 9.96 -2.62
CA ALA A 94 -1.74 11.22 -2.68
C ALA A 94 -1.66 11.97 -1.34
N VAL A 95 -1.90 13.29 -1.37
CA VAL A 95 -1.96 14.13 -0.17
C VAL A 95 -3.07 13.63 0.78
N THR A 96 -2.88 13.76 2.10
CA THR A 96 -3.85 13.30 3.09
C THR A 96 -5.28 13.75 2.78
N GLY A 97 -6.20 12.79 2.79
CA GLY A 97 -7.63 13.00 2.58
C GLY A 97 -8.04 13.15 1.11
N ILE A 98 -7.11 13.26 0.16
CA ILE A 98 -7.44 13.42 -1.26
C ILE A 98 -8.15 12.18 -1.81
N THR A 99 -7.63 10.97 -1.55
CA THR A 99 -8.25 9.73 -2.02
C THR A 99 -9.70 9.62 -1.54
N ASP A 100 -9.96 9.88 -0.25
CA ASP A 100 -11.32 9.82 0.30
C ASP A 100 -12.25 10.88 -0.32
N ARG A 101 -11.72 12.08 -0.63
CA ARG A 101 -12.48 13.12 -1.33
C ARG A 101 -12.82 12.73 -2.76
N LEU A 102 -11.88 12.11 -3.47
CA LEU A 102 -12.09 11.60 -4.82
C LEU A 102 -13.12 10.47 -4.84
N GLU A 103 -13.13 9.59 -3.83
CA GLU A 103 -14.20 8.60 -3.67
C GLU A 103 -15.56 9.27 -3.44
N ARG A 104 -15.65 10.23 -2.51
CA ARG A 104 -16.89 10.97 -2.28
C ARG A 104 -17.36 11.77 -3.49
N LEU A 105 -16.43 12.34 -4.27
CA LEU A 105 -16.74 13.03 -5.52
C LEU A 105 -17.49 12.10 -6.50
N MET A 106 -17.11 10.82 -6.56
CA MET A 106 -17.76 9.84 -7.41
C MET A 106 -19.10 9.36 -6.86
N ASP A 107 -19.22 9.28 -5.53
CA ASP A 107 -20.40 8.73 -4.87
C ASP A 107 -21.49 9.78 -4.58
N ALA A 108 -21.17 11.09 -4.62
CA ALA A 108 -22.08 12.19 -4.28
C ALA A 108 -23.22 12.42 -5.29
N GLY A 109 -23.10 11.92 -6.53
CA GLY A 109 -23.99 12.28 -7.64
C GLY A 109 -23.88 13.76 -8.04
N ARG A 110 -24.46 14.18 -9.17
CA ARG A 110 -24.34 15.58 -9.63
C ARG A 110 -25.08 16.54 -8.69
N GLY A 111 -24.37 17.60 -8.28
CA GLY A 111 -24.93 18.70 -7.51
C GLY A 111 -23.88 19.37 -6.63
N GLU A 112 -24.37 20.16 -5.67
CA GLU A 112 -23.54 20.98 -4.77
C GLU A 112 -22.50 20.15 -3.98
N ALA A 113 -22.87 18.94 -3.54
CA ALA A 113 -21.95 18.06 -2.80
C ALA A 113 -20.76 17.61 -3.66
N GLN A 114 -20.98 17.28 -4.93
CA GLN A 114 -19.92 16.91 -5.87
C GLN A 114 -19.02 18.12 -6.17
N GLU A 115 -19.61 19.28 -6.44
CA GLU A 115 -18.84 20.51 -6.65
C GLU A 115 -17.98 20.86 -5.43
N GLN A 116 -18.51 20.65 -4.22
CA GLN A 116 -17.77 20.90 -2.98
C GLN A 116 -16.55 19.98 -2.85
N GLU A 117 -16.69 18.68 -3.13
CA GLU A 117 -15.56 17.75 -3.09
C GLU A 117 -14.52 18.07 -4.17
N LEU A 118 -14.96 18.44 -5.38
CA LEU A 118 -14.07 18.86 -6.46
C LEU A 118 -13.27 20.11 -6.08
N ARG A 119 -13.95 21.15 -5.58
CA ARG A 119 -13.30 22.38 -5.09
C ARG A 119 -12.32 22.07 -3.96
N ALA A 120 -12.68 21.19 -3.02
CA ALA A 120 -11.80 20.82 -1.92
C ALA A 120 -10.54 20.08 -2.39
N VAL A 121 -10.65 19.22 -3.42
CA VAL A 121 -9.48 18.58 -4.05
C VAL A 121 -8.59 19.64 -4.71
N GLU A 122 -9.16 20.55 -5.48
CA GLU A 122 -8.42 21.64 -6.12
C GLU A 122 -7.69 22.52 -5.10
N GLU A 123 -8.43 23.09 -4.15
CA GLU A 123 -7.92 23.98 -3.11
C GLU A 123 -6.79 23.32 -2.32
N ARG A 124 -6.91 22.01 -2.03
CA ARG A 124 -5.88 21.30 -1.28
C ARG A 124 -4.57 21.21 -2.06
N HIS A 125 -4.61 20.93 -3.37
CA HIS A 125 -3.42 20.87 -4.21
C HIS A 125 -2.82 22.27 -4.46
N ARG A 126 -3.66 23.28 -4.75
CA ARG A 126 -3.21 24.68 -4.89
C ARG A 126 -2.59 25.22 -3.60
N GLY A 127 -3.21 24.90 -2.46
CA GLY A 127 -2.73 25.26 -1.14
C GLY A 127 -1.36 24.64 -0.84
N LEU A 128 -1.19 23.34 -1.11
CA LEU A 128 0.11 22.68 -0.95
C LEU A 128 1.18 23.28 -1.87
N ALA A 129 0.87 23.50 -3.16
CA ALA A 129 1.82 24.12 -4.08
C ALA A 129 2.26 25.52 -3.60
N THR A 130 1.31 26.32 -3.11
CA THR A 130 1.57 27.64 -2.53
C THR A 130 2.45 27.54 -1.28
N GLU A 131 2.13 26.63 -0.35
CA GLU A 131 2.90 26.39 0.87
C GLU A 131 4.35 25.97 0.56
N LEU A 132 4.54 25.17 -0.49
CA LEU A 132 5.85 24.73 -0.96
C LEU A 132 6.60 25.79 -1.80
N GLY A 133 5.96 26.91 -2.13
CA GLY A 133 6.54 27.95 -2.97
C GLY A 133 6.78 27.51 -4.41
N VAL A 134 5.91 26.64 -4.95
CA VAL A 134 6.01 26.14 -6.33
C VAL A 134 4.73 26.45 -7.12
N THR A 135 4.88 26.65 -8.42
CA THR A 135 3.74 26.74 -9.34
C THR A 135 3.15 25.35 -9.59
N LEU A 136 1.84 25.25 -9.85
CA LEU A 136 1.20 23.97 -10.21
C LEU A 136 1.77 23.40 -11.51
N GLY A 137 1.95 24.26 -12.52
CA GLY A 137 2.42 23.86 -13.85
C GLY A 137 1.31 23.17 -14.66
N GLU A 138 1.60 22.97 -15.95
CA GLU A 138 0.60 22.53 -16.93
C GLU A 138 0.09 21.10 -16.68
N GLU A 139 0.94 20.21 -16.18
CA GLU A 139 0.57 18.83 -15.88
C GLU A 139 -0.56 18.78 -14.86
N ILE A 140 -0.47 19.57 -13.77
CA ILE A 140 -1.49 19.58 -12.73
C ILE A 140 -2.76 20.26 -13.23
N GLU A 141 -2.65 21.34 -13.99
CA GLU A 141 -3.83 21.99 -14.57
C GLU A 141 -4.56 21.07 -15.56
N ARG A 142 -3.85 20.21 -16.30
CA ARG A 142 -4.45 19.17 -17.14
C ARG A 142 -5.18 18.12 -16.32
N GLU A 143 -4.56 17.59 -15.27
CA GLU A 143 -5.20 16.62 -14.36
C GLU A 143 -6.48 17.22 -13.72
N LEU A 144 -6.44 18.49 -13.32
CA LEU A 144 -7.62 19.18 -12.78
C LEU A 144 -8.70 19.40 -13.84
N ALA A 145 -8.32 19.75 -15.08
CA ALA A 145 -9.27 19.89 -16.17
C ALA A 145 -9.96 18.55 -16.49
N GLU A 146 -9.19 17.46 -16.59
CA GLU A 146 -9.74 16.12 -16.81
C GLU A 146 -10.64 15.68 -15.66
N LEU A 147 -10.26 15.95 -14.41
CA LEU A 147 -11.10 15.67 -13.25
C LEU A 147 -12.43 16.42 -13.29
N ARG A 148 -12.45 17.68 -13.75
CA ARG A 148 -13.69 18.46 -13.95
C ARG A 148 -14.58 17.85 -15.03
N GLU A 149 -14.00 17.46 -16.17
CA GLU A 149 -14.74 16.82 -17.26
C GLU A 149 -15.37 15.49 -16.81
N ILE A 150 -14.60 14.66 -16.10
CA ILE A 150 -15.11 13.40 -15.54
C ILE A 150 -16.22 13.69 -14.52
N ALA A 151 -16.02 14.66 -13.63
CA ALA A 151 -17.03 15.02 -12.64
C ALA A 151 -18.35 15.45 -13.30
N ALA A 152 -18.29 16.26 -14.36
CA ALA A 152 -19.46 16.67 -15.14
C ALA A 152 -20.15 15.49 -15.84
N ALA A 153 -19.39 14.46 -16.23
CA ALA A 153 -19.89 13.27 -16.90
C ALA A 153 -20.49 12.21 -15.96
N ILE A 154 -20.18 12.23 -14.65
CA ILE A 154 -20.73 11.27 -13.67
C ILE A 154 -22.26 11.25 -13.78
N PRO A 155 -22.93 10.10 -13.94
CA PRO A 155 -24.37 10.06 -14.15
C PRO A 155 -25.15 10.56 -12.93
N GLN A 156 -26.35 11.14 -13.15
CA GLN A 156 -27.26 11.54 -12.06
C GLN A 156 -27.77 10.31 -11.27
N ALA A 157 -27.91 9.18 -11.97
CA ALA A 157 -28.29 7.88 -11.42
C ALA A 157 -27.54 6.78 -12.18
N GLY A 158 -26.98 5.82 -11.45
CA GLY A 158 -26.14 4.75 -12.01
C GLY A 158 -24.78 4.67 -11.33
N GLU A 159 -24.05 3.58 -11.58
CA GLU A 159 -22.73 3.35 -10.98
C GLU A 159 -21.61 3.91 -11.87
N VAL A 160 -20.63 4.55 -11.23
CA VAL A 160 -19.37 4.93 -11.89
C VAL A 160 -18.58 3.66 -12.18
N SER A 161 -18.14 3.50 -13.44
CA SER A 161 -17.37 2.32 -13.84
C SER A 161 -16.07 2.17 -13.04
N ASP A 162 -15.62 0.94 -12.80
CA ASP A 162 -14.35 0.70 -12.10
C ASP A 162 -13.16 1.37 -12.82
N ARG A 163 -13.19 1.49 -14.15
CA ARG A 163 -12.16 2.18 -14.94
C ARG A 163 -12.15 3.68 -14.66
N THR A 164 -13.32 4.31 -14.65
CA THR A 164 -13.45 5.72 -14.28
C THR A 164 -12.99 5.94 -12.84
N ARG A 165 -13.34 5.01 -11.93
CA ARG A 165 -12.89 5.04 -10.53
C ARG A 165 -11.38 4.96 -10.40
N ALA A 166 -10.73 4.06 -11.14
CA ALA A 166 -9.26 3.97 -11.18
C ALA A 166 -8.62 5.26 -11.68
N HIS A 167 -9.16 5.84 -12.75
CA HIS A 167 -8.66 7.09 -13.32
C HIS A 167 -8.79 8.27 -12.34
N VAL A 168 -9.98 8.47 -11.76
CA VAL A 168 -10.24 9.56 -10.79
C VAL A 168 -9.33 9.45 -9.57
N LEU A 169 -9.15 8.25 -9.02
CA LEU A 169 -8.29 8.05 -7.85
C LEU A 169 -6.79 8.27 -8.17
N ALA A 170 -6.35 7.93 -9.38
CA ALA A 170 -4.97 8.14 -9.81
C ALA A 170 -4.60 9.63 -9.91
N ALA A 171 -5.55 10.51 -10.23
CA ALA A 171 -5.31 11.96 -10.31
C ALA A 171 -4.71 12.52 -9.00
N GLY A 172 -5.14 12.01 -7.84
CA GLY A 172 -4.58 12.42 -6.54
C GLY A 172 -3.09 12.10 -6.39
N GLU A 173 -2.65 10.94 -6.90
CA GLU A 173 -1.25 10.51 -6.89
C GLU A 173 -0.42 11.30 -7.90
N LEU A 174 -0.96 11.50 -9.10
CA LEU A 174 -0.31 12.23 -10.19
C LEU A 174 -0.06 13.69 -9.82
N MET A 175 -1.09 14.40 -9.32
CA MET A 175 -0.94 15.79 -8.90
C MET A 175 0.03 15.94 -7.73
N ALA A 176 -0.07 15.08 -6.71
CA ALA A 176 0.81 15.14 -5.55
C ALA A 176 2.29 14.98 -5.93
N THR A 177 2.60 14.01 -6.80
CA THR A 177 3.99 13.74 -7.23
C THR A 177 4.55 14.83 -8.14
N HIS A 178 3.70 15.46 -8.94
CA HIS A 178 4.04 16.63 -9.72
C HIS A 178 4.37 17.86 -8.85
N ILE A 179 3.68 18.06 -7.73
CA ILE A 179 4.03 19.10 -6.75
C ILE A 179 5.39 18.75 -6.10
N GLY A 180 5.52 17.49 -5.67
CA GLY A 180 6.70 17.00 -4.98
C GLY A 180 8.01 17.17 -5.76
N VAL A 181 8.05 16.72 -7.01
CA VAL A 181 9.25 16.84 -7.85
C VAL A 181 9.66 18.30 -8.08
N ARG A 182 8.68 19.21 -8.21
CA ARG A 182 8.94 20.65 -8.38
C ARG A 182 9.58 21.24 -7.14
N PHE A 183 9.09 20.85 -5.97
CA PHE A 183 9.67 21.28 -4.70
C PHE A 183 11.12 20.78 -4.55
N LEU A 184 11.39 19.51 -4.89
CA LEU A 184 12.77 18.99 -4.82
C LEU A 184 13.71 19.78 -5.76
N ARG A 185 13.26 20.08 -6.98
CA ARG A 185 14.00 20.92 -7.93
C ARG A 185 14.23 22.34 -7.42
N SER A 186 13.22 22.98 -6.81
CA SER A 186 13.36 24.32 -6.24
C SER A 186 14.32 24.38 -5.04
N ARG A 187 14.60 23.23 -4.41
CA ARG A 187 15.63 23.05 -3.40
C ARG A 187 17.00 22.63 -3.95
N GLY A 188 17.17 22.64 -5.27
CA GLY A 188 18.44 22.37 -5.94
C GLY A 188 18.78 20.88 -6.08
N LEU A 189 17.83 19.97 -5.83
CA LEU A 189 18.05 18.55 -6.11
C LEU A 189 17.85 18.28 -7.60
N GLU A 190 18.77 17.53 -8.20
CA GLU A 190 18.59 16.93 -9.51
C GLU A 190 17.52 15.83 -9.43
N ALA A 191 16.28 16.24 -9.64
CA ALA A 191 15.11 15.37 -9.54
C ALA A 191 14.37 15.24 -10.88
N ALA A 192 13.92 14.02 -11.18
CA ALA A 192 13.05 13.71 -12.30
C ALA A 192 11.71 13.15 -11.81
N TRP A 193 10.68 13.29 -12.65
CA TRP A 193 9.38 12.66 -12.43
C TRP A 193 9.26 11.49 -13.40
N ALA A 194 8.72 10.36 -12.93
CA ALA A 194 8.44 9.21 -13.76
C ALA A 194 7.03 8.70 -13.45
N ASP A 195 6.29 8.30 -14.48
CA ASP A 195 4.94 7.76 -14.36
C ASP A 195 4.99 6.27 -13.98
N ALA A 196 4.41 5.93 -12.83
CA ALA A 196 4.32 4.56 -12.31
C ALA A 196 3.62 3.61 -13.28
N ARG A 197 2.65 4.10 -14.07
CA ARG A 197 1.92 3.32 -15.08
C ARG A 197 2.83 2.84 -16.21
N THR A 198 3.98 3.48 -16.40
CA THR A 198 5.00 3.04 -17.37
C THR A 198 6.06 2.10 -16.76
N MET A 199 5.98 1.82 -15.45
CA MET A 199 6.94 1.01 -14.69
C MET A 199 6.32 -0.23 -14.07
N LEU A 200 5.02 -0.13 -13.75
CA LEU A 200 4.21 -1.17 -13.16
C LEU A 200 3.09 -1.51 -14.14
N ARG A 201 3.19 -2.72 -14.70
CA ARG A 201 2.16 -3.31 -15.54
C ARG A 201 1.51 -4.46 -14.78
N ALA A 202 0.18 -4.42 -14.71
CA ALA A 202 -0.62 -5.45 -14.12
C ALA A 202 -0.54 -6.74 -14.93
N GLU A 203 -0.48 -7.87 -14.23
CA GLU A 203 -0.51 -9.20 -14.81
C GLU A 203 -1.96 -9.65 -15.02
N GLU A 204 -2.22 -10.35 -16.12
CA GLU A 204 -3.51 -11.00 -16.33
C GLU A 204 -3.70 -12.14 -15.34
N ARG A 205 -4.82 -12.09 -14.59
CA ARG A 205 -5.17 -13.10 -13.60
C ARG A 205 -6.49 -13.77 -13.96
N HIS A 206 -6.40 -15.00 -14.48
CA HIS A 206 -7.54 -15.84 -14.85
C HIS A 206 -8.62 -16.01 -13.75
N SER A 207 -8.23 -15.92 -12.47
CA SER A 207 -9.14 -16.07 -11.33
C SER A 207 -9.62 -14.75 -10.72
N ALA A 208 -9.15 -13.60 -11.22
CA ALA A 208 -9.58 -12.30 -10.73
C ALA A 208 -10.93 -11.90 -11.34
N SER A 209 -11.81 -11.28 -10.55
CA SER A 209 -13.00 -10.64 -11.09
C SER A 209 -12.61 -9.41 -11.91
N ALA A 210 -13.47 -8.98 -12.84
CA ALA A 210 -13.24 -7.76 -13.62
C ALA A 210 -12.91 -6.55 -12.74
N LYS A 211 -13.63 -6.39 -11.62
CA LYS A 211 -13.37 -5.36 -10.62
C LYS A 211 -11.99 -5.49 -9.98
N ALA A 212 -11.60 -6.70 -9.57
CA ALA A 212 -10.28 -6.93 -8.97
C ALA A 212 -9.15 -6.64 -9.95
N SER A 213 -9.31 -6.96 -11.23
CA SER A 213 -8.33 -6.65 -12.28
C SER A 213 -8.12 -5.15 -12.50
N VAL A 214 -9.07 -4.30 -12.11
CA VAL A 214 -8.98 -2.84 -12.25
C VAL A 214 -8.64 -2.13 -10.94
N LEU A 215 -9.21 -2.54 -9.81
CA LEU A 215 -9.11 -1.83 -8.54
C LEU A 215 -8.17 -2.48 -7.51
N SER A 216 -7.72 -3.72 -7.77
CA SER A 216 -6.82 -4.49 -6.90
C SER A 216 -5.86 -5.35 -7.74
N ALA A 217 -5.29 -4.74 -8.77
CA ALA A 217 -4.39 -5.37 -9.70
C ALA A 217 -3.07 -5.81 -9.03
N VAL A 218 -2.43 -6.82 -9.62
CA VAL A 218 -1.15 -7.38 -9.17
C VAL A 218 -0.14 -7.18 -10.29
N CYS A 219 1.08 -6.78 -9.95
CA CYS A 219 2.15 -6.60 -10.93
C CYS A 219 3.26 -7.63 -10.72
N GLY A 220 4.04 -7.89 -11.77
CA GLY A 220 5.24 -8.70 -11.68
C GLY A 220 6.37 -7.98 -10.94
N PHE A 221 7.13 -8.71 -10.13
CA PHE A 221 8.23 -8.19 -9.30
C PHE A 221 9.63 -8.62 -9.78
N VAL A 222 9.72 -9.30 -10.92
CA VAL A 222 10.99 -9.78 -11.48
C VAL A 222 11.90 -8.58 -11.78
N PRO A 223 13.22 -8.68 -11.48
CA PRO A 223 14.20 -7.67 -11.86
C PRO A 223 14.10 -7.27 -13.34
N ASP A 224 14.14 -5.96 -13.59
CA ASP A 224 13.96 -5.37 -14.92
C ASP A 224 15.15 -4.46 -15.25
N ALA A 225 16.10 -5.01 -16.01
CA ALA A 225 17.32 -4.29 -16.38
C ALA A 225 17.05 -3.11 -17.32
N ALA A 226 16.03 -3.19 -18.17
CA ALA A 226 15.66 -2.11 -19.08
C ALA A 226 15.04 -0.94 -18.30
N LEU A 227 14.18 -1.24 -17.33
CA LEU A 227 13.67 -0.22 -16.41
C LEU A 227 14.81 0.42 -15.59
N GLU A 228 15.73 -0.39 -15.06
CA GLU A 228 16.86 0.11 -14.29
C GLU A 228 17.71 1.09 -15.10
N GLU A 229 18.04 0.75 -16.34
CA GLU A 229 18.82 1.61 -17.24
C GLU A 229 18.05 2.88 -17.62
N ARG A 230 16.75 2.75 -17.95
CA ARG A 230 15.89 3.91 -18.25
C ARG A 230 15.89 4.92 -17.09
N LEU A 231 15.67 4.45 -15.86
CA LEU A 231 15.66 5.33 -14.69
C LEU A 231 17.06 5.88 -14.36
N ARG A 232 18.12 5.12 -14.64
CA ARG A 232 19.51 5.59 -14.50
C ARG A 232 19.81 6.78 -15.42
N GLY A 233 19.19 6.81 -16.60
CA GLY A 233 19.30 7.92 -17.55
C GLY A 233 18.53 9.19 -17.19
N LEU A 234 17.68 9.18 -16.15
CA LEU A 234 16.87 10.36 -15.77
C LEU A 234 17.63 11.31 -14.84
N ALA A 235 17.53 11.10 -13.53
CA ALA A 235 18.17 11.92 -12.51
C ALA A 235 18.54 11.07 -11.28
N PRO A 236 19.46 11.53 -10.42
CA PRO A 236 19.84 10.81 -9.19
C PRO A 236 18.66 10.60 -8.24
N VAL A 237 17.70 11.53 -8.22
CA VAL A 237 16.45 11.41 -7.46
C VAL A 237 15.27 11.35 -8.44
N ILE A 238 14.39 10.37 -8.26
CA ILE A 238 13.19 10.21 -9.09
C ILE A 238 11.98 10.19 -8.19
N VAL A 239 10.94 10.92 -8.55
CA VAL A 239 9.63 10.91 -7.88
C VAL A 239 8.63 10.17 -8.76
N THR A 240 7.89 9.24 -8.16
CA THR A 240 6.84 8.46 -8.82
C THR A 240 5.67 8.23 -7.86
N GLN A 241 4.54 7.84 -8.43
CA GLN A 241 3.30 7.55 -7.74
C GLN A 241 3.37 6.19 -7.04
N GLY A 242 2.70 6.10 -5.89
CA GLY A 242 2.24 4.82 -5.39
C GLY A 242 0.85 4.49 -5.96
N PHE A 243 0.29 3.36 -5.52
CA PHE A 243 -1.11 2.95 -5.71
C PHE A 243 -1.56 2.63 -7.15
N ILE A 244 -0.92 3.21 -8.16
CA ILE A 244 -1.35 3.13 -9.57
C ILE A 244 -0.39 2.31 -10.42
N ALA A 245 -0.93 1.67 -11.45
CA ALA A 245 -0.23 0.90 -12.48
C ALA A 245 -1.00 0.98 -13.81
N SER A 246 -0.52 0.30 -14.86
CA SER A 246 -1.27 0.12 -16.11
C SER A 246 -1.71 -1.32 -16.34
N ASP A 247 -2.80 -1.54 -17.07
CA ASP A 247 -3.09 -2.83 -17.71
C ASP A 247 -2.26 -3.03 -19.00
N GLU A 248 -2.53 -4.09 -19.76
CA GLU A 248 -1.85 -4.41 -21.02
C GLU A 248 -2.08 -3.35 -22.10
N ASP A 249 -3.28 -2.79 -22.14
CA ASP A 249 -3.70 -1.74 -23.07
C ASP A 249 -3.20 -0.34 -22.67
N GLY A 250 -2.56 -0.23 -21.49
CA GLY A 250 -2.04 1.04 -20.97
C GLY A 250 -3.06 1.85 -20.17
N ASN A 251 -4.23 1.30 -19.87
CA ASN A 251 -5.21 1.97 -19.02
C ASN A 251 -4.78 1.94 -17.56
N THR A 252 -5.12 2.99 -16.81
CA THR A 252 -4.88 3.06 -15.37
C THR A 252 -5.62 1.94 -14.62
N VAL A 253 -4.89 1.26 -13.73
CA VAL A 253 -5.42 0.33 -12.72
C VAL A 253 -4.86 0.68 -11.35
N LEU A 254 -5.52 0.22 -10.29
CA LEU A 254 -5.11 0.43 -8.91
C LEU A 254 -4.62 -0.88 -8.29
N LEU A 255 -3.69 -0.77 -7.34
CA LEU A 255 -3.11 -1.91 -6.61
C LEU A 255 -3.87 -2.26 -5.32
N GLY A 256 -5.04 -1.64 -5.11
CA GLY A 256 -5.89 -1.88 -3.93
C GLY A 256 -5.33 -1.29 -2.62
N ARG A 257 -5.83 -1.83 -1.50
CA ARG A 257 -5.49 -1.34 -0.14
C ARG A 257 -3.98 -1.44 0.11
N GLY A 258 -3.39 -0.37 0.62
CA GLY A 258 -1.94 -0.31 0.84
C GLY A 258 -1.13 -0.21 -0.45
N GLY A 259 -1.78 0.09 -1.59
CA GLY A 259 -1.17 0.00 -2.91
C GLY A 259 0.08 0.87 -3.09
N SER A 260 0.28 1.95 -2.32
CA SER A 260 1.53 2.71 -2.36
C SER A 260 2.72 1.96 -1.75
N ASP A 261 2.51 1.20 -0.67
CA ASP A 261 3.54 0.30 -0.11
C ASP A 261 3.84 -0.83 -1.10
N THR A 262 2.79 -1.42 -1.68
CA THR A 262 2.90 -2.45 -2.72
C THR A 262 3.66 -1.95 -3.96
N SER A 263 3.39 -0.72 -4.41
CA SER A 263 4.10 -0.09 -5.53
C SER A 263 5.60 0.03 -5.22
N ALA A 264 5.94 0.49 -4.02
CA ALA A 264 7.32 0.65 -3.61
C ALA A 264 8.05 -0.69 -3.50
N ALA A 265 7.37 -1.74 -3.03
CA ALA A 265 7.90 -3.10 -3.01
C ALA A 265 8.16 -3.64 -4.42
N TYR A 266 7.20 -3.48 -5.36
CA TYR A 266 7.39 -3.89 -6.75
C TYR A 266 8.56 -3.16 -7.42
N LEU A 267 8.64 -1.84 -7.27
CA LEU A 267 9.70 -1.03 -7.85
C LEU A 267 11.07 -1.37 -7.22
N ALA A 268 11.12 -1.61 -5.90
CA ALA A 268 12.34 -2.05 -5.24
C ALA A 268 12.83 -3.40 -5.77
N ALA A 269 11.94 -4.37 -5.95
CA ALA A 269 12.27 -5.68 -6.51
C ALA A 269 12.74 -5.58 -7.97
N LYS A 270 12.00 -4.85 -8.81
CA LYS A 270 12.36 -4.61 -10.22
C LYS A 270 13.74 -3.95 -10.38
N LEU A 271 14.06 -2.99 -9.51
CA LEU A 271 15.34 -2.27 -9.54
C LEU A 271 16.47 -2.97 -8.78
N ARG A 272 16.21 -4.13 -8.17
CA ARG A 272 17.15 -4.81 -7.26
C ARG A 272 17.70 -3.85 -6.21
N ALA A 273 16.83 -2.99 -5.67
CA ALA A 273 17.22 -1.95 -4.74
C ALA A 273 17.91 -2.55 -3.51
N GLN A 274 18.86 -1.81 -2.94
CA GLN A 274 19.57 -2.22 -1.71
C GLN A 274 18.60 -2.38 -0.55
N ARG A 275 17.58 -1.52 -0.50
CA ARG A 275 16.51 -1.54 0.49
C ARG A 275 15.33 -0.68 0.04
N LEU A 276 14.18 -1.03 0.61
CA LEU A 276 12.97 -0.21 0.65
C LEU A 276 12.85 0.40 2.05
N GLU A 277 12.77 1.73 2.14
CA GLU A 277 12.52 2.45 3.38
C GLU A 277 11.05 2.92 3.38
N ILE A 278 10.23 2.42 4.31
CA ILE A 278 8.84 2.88 4.50
C ILE A 278 8.85 4.00 5.55
N TRP A 279 8.48 5.21 5.13
CA TRP A 279 8.37 6.39 5.98
C TRP A 279 6.91 6.66 6.33
N THR A 280 6.62 6.61 7.64
CA THR A 280 5.27 6.77 8.18
C THR A 280 5.31 7.62 9.47
N ASP A 281 4.13 7.92 10.01
CA ASP A 281 3.94 8.75 11.21
C ASP A 281 4.24 8.02 12.54
N VAL A 282 4.52 6.72 12.46
CA VAL A 282 5.00 5.89 13.57
C VAL A 282 6.47 5.46 13.34
N PRO A 283 7.32 5.43 14.38
CA PRO A 283 8.77 5.21 14.23
C PRO A 283 9.18 3.79 13.81
N GLY A 284 8.22 2.91 13.50
CA GLY A 284 8.43 1.54 13.06
C GLY A 284 7.24 0.65 13.41
N MET A 285 7.45 -0.65 13.36
CA MET A 285 6.45 -1.63 13.78
C MET A 285 6.49 -1.82 15.29
N PHE A 286 5.30 -1.93 15.90
CA PHE A 286 5.14 -2.15 17.33
C PHE A 286 4.49 -3.51 17.58
N SER A 287 4.74 -4.09 18.75
CA SER A 287 4.13 -5.35 19.17
C SER A 287 2.59 -5.33 19.26
N ALA A 288 2.00 -4.13 19.28
CA ALA A 288 0.56 -3.86 19.24
C ALA A 288 0.35 -2.42 18.75
N ASN A 289 -0.89 -1.99 18.47
CA ASN A 289 -1.17 -0.61 18.09
C ASN A 289 -0.78 0.36 19.23
N PRO A 290 0.25 1.21 19.05
CA PRO A 290 0.77 2.04 20.14
C PRO A 290 -0.20 3.15 20.58
N ARG A 291 -1.20 3.51 19.76
CA ARG A 291 -2.25 4.46 20.13
C ARG A 291 -3.26 3.85 21.10
N ALA A 292 -3.49 2.54 21.00
CA ALA A 292 -4.43 1.80 21.85
C ALA A 292 -3.73 1.15 23.05
N THR A 293 -2.44 0.82 22.91
CA THR A 293 -1.65 0.09 23.91
C THR A 293 -0.37 0.87 24.23
N PRO A 294 -0.36 1.69 25.30
CA PRO A 294 0.81 2.50 25.66
C PRO A 294 2.07 1.67 25.98
N THR A 295 1.91 0.40 26.33
CA THR A 295 3.00 -0.54 26.62
C THR A 295 3.54 -1.25 25.37
N ALA A 296 3.02 -0.93 24.18
CA ALA A 296 3.49 -1.51 22.93
C ALA A 296 4.98 -1.21 22.74
N ARG A 297 5.75 -2.23 22.39
CA ARG A 297 7.20 -2.13 22.24
C ARG A 297 7.56 -2.00 20.76
N LEU A 298 8.50 -1.13 20.46
CA LEU A 298 9.08 -1.02 19.13
C LEU A 298 9.85 -2.29 18.80
N LEU A 299 9.47 -2.94 17.70
CA LEU A 299 10.15 -4.11 17.16
C LEU A 299 11.38 -3.65 16.37
N ARG A 300 12.56 -4.17 16.74
CA ARG A 300 13.84 -3.76 16.10
C ARG A 300 14.12 -4.49 14.79
N ALA A 301 13.67 -5.73 14.69
CA ALA A 301 13.81 -6.60 13.54
C ALA A 301 12.63 -7.56 13.50
N LEU A 302 12.20 -7.90 12.29
CA LEU A 302 11.10 -8.81 12.02
C LEU A 302 11.41 -9.54 10.71
N HIS A 303 11.17 -10.84 10.66
CA HIS A 303 11.23 -11.60 9.42
C HIS A 303 9.98 -11.35 8.58
N TYR A 304 10.05 -11.58 7.27
CA TYR A 304 8.92 -11.35 6.37
C TYR A 304 7.68 -12.15 6.77
N ASP A 305 7.86 -13.41 7.16
CA ASP A 305 6.76 -14.29 7.57
C ASP A 305 6.04 -13.73 8.81
N GLU A 306 6.77 -13.14 9.75
CA GLU A 306 6.21 -12.52 10.96
C GLU A 306 5.54 -11.17 10.68
N ALA A 307 5.97 -10.45 9.63
CA ALA A 307 5.38 -9.17 9.24
C ALA A 307 4.07 -9.31 8.45
N GLN A 308 3.85 -10.48 7.85
CA GLN A 308 2.69 -10.76 7.01
C GLN A 308 1.50 -11.35 7.81
N GLU A 309 1.75 -11.96 8.97
CA GLU A 309 0.70 -12.46 9.89
C GLU A 309 -0.13 -11.33 10.53
#